data_AF-A0A285D5M2-F1
#
_entry.id   AF-A0A285D5M2-F1
#
_cell.length_a   1.000
_cell.length_b   1.000
_cell.length_c   1.000
_cell.angle_alpha   90.00
_cell.angle_beta   90.00
_cell.angle_gamma   90.00
#
_symmetry.space_group_name_H-M   'P 1'
#
loop_
_entity.id
_entity.type
_entity.pdbx_description
1 polymer ?
#
loop_
_entity_poly.entity_id
_entity_poly.type
_entity_poly.pdbx_seq_one_letter_code
_entity_poly.pdbx_strand_id
1 'polypeptide(L)' 'MKDMIICRCEEVTLYDILEHLSSSQTSKEIKLKTRASMGICQGRTCRPLIDSLVSKKTNIPIPEQQFNF' A
#
# COMPACT_ATOMS: atom_id res chain seq x y z
N MET A 1 15.13 -11.36 1.38
CA MET A 1 13.86 -10.92 0.77
C MET A 1 13.50 -9.50 1.25
N LYS A 2 14.42 -8.52 1.11
CA LYS A 2 14.14 -7.09 1.44
C LYS A 2 13.95 -6.24 0.18
N ASP A 3 14.06 -6.86 -1.00
CA ASP A 3 14.30 -6.16 -2.27
C ASP A 3 13.04 -6.04 -3.15
N MET A 4 11.90 -6.56 -2.69
CA MET A 4 10.66 -6.48 -3.46
C MET A 4 10.07 -5.08 -3.36
N ILE A 5 10.23 -4.27 -4.40
CA ILE A 5 9.69 -2.91 -4.45
C ILE A 5 8.19 -2.96 -4.75
N ILE A 6 7.38 -2.38 -3.85
CA ILE A 6 5.93 -2.25 -4.02
C ILE A 6 5.57 -0.90 -4.65
N CYS A 7 6.22 0.20 -4.22
CA CYS A 7 6.04 1.52 -4.84
C CYS A 7 7.30 1.93 -5.57
N ARG A 8 7.31 1.90 -6.91
CA ARG A 8 8.46 2.35 -7.71
C ARG A 8 8.67 3.86 -7.64
N CYS A 9 7.61 4.65 -7.50
CA CYS A 9 7.69 6.11 -7.52
C CYS A 9 8.34 6.70 -6.26
N GLU A 10 8.14 6.04 -5.10
CA GLU A 10 8.67 6.48 -3.80
C GLU A 10 9.67 5.46 -3.23
N GLU A 11 10.11 4.50 -4.05
CA GLU A 11 11.07 3.43 -3.71
C GLU A 11 10.72 2.61 -2.45
N VAL A 12 9.43 2.42 -2.17
CA VAL A 12 8.95 1.70 -0.98
C VAL A 12 8.94 0.19 -1.22
N THR A 13 9.56 -0.57 -0.32
CA THR A 13 9.64 -2.03 -0.38
C THR A 13 8.48 -2.72 0.35
N LEU A 14 8.31 -4.02 0.11
CA LEU A 14 7.40 -4.86 0.88
C LEU A 14 7.79 -4.88 2.36
N TYR A 15 9.09 -4.85 2.65
CA TYR A 15 9.57 -4.82 4.04
C TYR A 15 9.09 -3.55 4.77
N ASP A 16 9.22 -2.37 4.14
CA ASP A 16 8.78 -1.10 4.74
C ASP A 16 7.27 -1.11 5.02
N ILE A 17 6.49 -1.70 4.11
CA ILE A 17 5.05 -1.87 4.31
C ILE A 17 4.79 -2.79 5.51
N LEU A 18 5.42 -3.96 5.57
CA LEU A 18 5.20 -4.95 6.62
C LEU A 18 5.63 -4.45 8.02
N GLU A 19 6.74 -3.70 8.09
CA GLU A 19 7.22 -3.07 9.32
C GLU A 19 6.14 -2.16 9.92
N HIS A 20 5.56 -1.28 9.09
CA HIS A 20 4.50 -0.37 9.50
C HIS A 20 3.14 -1.06 9.61
N LEU A 21 2.94 -2.19 8.91
CA LEU A 21 1.69 -2.93 8.90
C LEU A 21 1.29 -3.37 10.29
N SER A 22 2.23 -3.81 11.14
CA SER A 22 1.98 -4.19 12.54
C SER A 22 1.24 -3.12 13.34
N SER A 23 1.66 -1.86 13.19
CA SER A 23 1.18 -0.68 13.93
C SER A 23 0.05 0.09 13.24
N SER A 24 -0.53 -0.46 12.17
CA SER A 24 -1.54 0.20 11.36
C SER A 24 -2.77 -0.66 11.10
N GLN A 25 -3.92 0.01 10.99
CA GLN A 25 -5.23 -0.61 10.75
C GLN A 25 -5.82 -0.23 9.39
N THR A 26 -5.31 0.83 8.76
CA THR A 26 -5.81 1.30 7.47
C THR A 26 -4.68 1.50 6.47
N SER A 27 -5.00 1.38 5.18
CA SER A 27 -4.03 1.64 4.12
C SER A 27 -3.61 3.11 4.05
N LYS A 28 -4.47 4.03 4.52
CA LYS A 28 -4.14 5.45 4.65
C LYS A 28 -2.96 5.67 5.59
N GLU A 29 -2.94 5.01 6.74
CA GLU A 29 -1.82 5.13 7.69
C GLU A 29 -0.51 4.59 7.10
N ILE A 30 -0.57 3.45 6.40
CA ILE A 30 0.60 2.89 5.71
C ILE A 30 1.13 3.88 4.67
N LYS A 31 0.25 4.44 3.85
CA LYS A 31 0.61 5.42 2.81
C LYS A 31 1.19 6.70 3.43
N LEU A 32 0.68 7.16 4.57
CA LEU A 32 1.24 8.32 5.28
C LEU A 32 2.63 8.04 5.87
N LYS A 33 2.83 6.86 6.45
CA LYS A 33 4.11 6.46 7.08
C LYS A 33 5.21 6.17 6.05
N THR A 34 4.86 5.54 4.93
CA THR A 34 5.81 5.08 3.91
C THR A 34 5.89 5.98 2.68
N ARG A 35 4.98 6.96 2.55
CA ARG A 35 4.74 7.76 1.34
C ARG A 35 4.25 6.97 0.11
N ALA A 36 4.07 5.65 0.22
CA ALA A 36 3.58 4.85 -0.89
C ALA A 36 2.26 5.42 -1.46
N SER A 37 2.10 5.39 -2.78
CA SER A 37 0.99 6.02 -3.53
C SER A 37 1.03 7.56 -3.66
N MET A 38 2.05 8.25 -3.15
CA MET A 38 2.14 9.73 -3.23
C MET A 38 3.05 10.26 -4.33
N GLY A 39 3.78 9.39 -5.03
CA GLY A 39 4.66 9.79 -6.13
C GLY A 39 3.90 10.15 -7.41
N ILE A 40 4.64 10.43 -8.50
CA ILE A 40 4.07 10.91 -9.78
C ILE A 40 2.94 10.04 -10.34
N CYS A 41 3.01 8.72 -10.09
CA CYS A 41 2.00 7.75 -10.50
C CYS A 41 0.69 7.80 -9.69
N GLN A 42 0.63 8.59 -8.61
CA GLN A 42 -0.54 8.79 -7.73
C GLN A 42 -1.19 7.47 -7.28
N GLY A 43 -0.38 6.45 -7.03
CA GLY A 43 -0.83 5.16 -6.54
C GLY A 43 -1.46 4.22 -7.56
N ARG A 44 -1.49 4.56 -8.87
CA ARG A 44 -2.11 3.71 -9.91
C ARG A 44 -1.64 2.25 -9.90
N THR A 45 -0.40 2.00 -9.52
CA THR A 45 0.21 0.65 -9.52
C THR A 45 0.23 0.01 -8.14
N CYS A 46 0.67 0.75 -7.13
CA CYS A 46 0.94 0.20 -5.79
C CYS A 46 -0.26 0.24 -4.84
N ARG A 47 -1.24 1.12 -5.08
CA ARG A 47 -2.40 1.29 -4.19
C ARG A 47 -3.24 0.00 -4.04
N PRO A 48 -3.59 -0.72 -5.13
CA PRO A 48 -4.37 -1.96 -5.01
C PRO A 48 -3.64 -3.03 -4.18
N LEU A 49 -2.31 -3.11 -4.35
CA LEU A 49 -1.47 -4.04 -3.59
C LEU A 49 -1.46 -3.71 -2.10
N ILE A 50 -1.28 -2.43 -1.75
CA ILE A 50 -1.30 -1.97 -0.35
C ILE A 50 -2.67 -2.20 0.28
N ASP A 51 -3.74 -1.87 -0.44
CA ASP A 51 -5.12 -2.04 0.05
C ASP A 51 -5.42 -3.54 0.28
N SER A 52 -4.96 -4.43 -0.61
CA SER A 52 -5.08 -5.89 -0.45
C SER A 52 -4.28 -6.42 0.76
N LEU A 53 -3.05 -5.95 0.98
CA LEU A 53 -2.23 -6.35 2.12
C LEU A 53 -2.88 -5.97 3.46
N VAL A 54 -3.44 -4.77 3.55
CA VAL A 54 -4.15 -4.31 4.76
C VAL A 54 -5.43 -5.11 4.97
N SER A 55 -6.23 -5.33 3.91
CA SER A 55 -7.44 -6.14 3.96
C SER A 55 -7.17 -7.57 4.47
N LYS A 56 -6.10 -8.21 3.99
CA LYS A 56 -5.67 -9.53 4.47
C LYS A 56 -5.31 -9.54 5.95
N LYS A 57 -4.74 -8.45 6.49
CA LYS A 57 -4.43 -8.34 7.92
C LYS A 57 -5.69 -8.11 8.76
N THR A 58 -6.57 -7.20 8.33
CA THR A 58 -7.68 -6.71 9.16
C THR A 58 -8.98 -7.49 8.96
N ASN A 59 -9.04 -8.41 7.98
CA ASN A 59 -10.27 -9.06 7.52
C ASN A 59 -11.36 -8.06 7.07
N ILE A 60 -10.98 -6.82 6.76
CA ILE A 60 -11.89 -5.80 6.24
C ILE A 60 -11.91 -5.92 4.71
N PRO A 61 -13.07 -5.95 4.04
CA PRO A 61 -13.13 -6.02 2.58
C PRO A 61 -12.42 -4.82 1.93
N ILE A 62 -11.70 -5.07 0.84
CA ILE A 62 -11.15 -3.99 0.00
C ILE A 62 -12.30 -3.14 -0.55
N PRO A 63 -12.24 -1.79 -0.44
CA PRO A 63 -13.20 -0.92 -1.09
C PRO A 63 -13.21 -1.18 -2.59
N GLU A 64 -14.41 -1.33 -3.17
CA GLU A 64 -14.58 -1.61 -4.59
C GLU A 64 -13.87 -0.54 -5.44
N GLN A 65 -12.92 -0.97 -6.25
CA GLN A 65 -12.16 -0.07 -7.11
C GLN A 65 -13.04 0.31 -8.30
N GLN A 66 -13.60 1.50 -8.27
CA GLN A 66 -14.35 2.04 -9.40
C GLN A 66 -13.38 2.33 -10.56
N PHE A 67 -13.21 1.36 -11.45
CA PHE A 67 -12.53 1.53 -12.73
C PHE A 67 -13.43 2.38 -13.62
N ASN A 68 -13.28 3.70 -13.55
CA ASN A 68 -13.85 4.59 -14.55
C ASN A 68 -12.94 4.51 -15.78
N PHE A 69 -13.42 3.82 -16.82
CA PHE A 69 -12.85 3.83 -18.16
C PHE A 69 -13.07 5.19 -18.83
#